data_AF-A0A7W7L891-F1
#
_entry.id   AF-A0A7W7L891-F1
#
_cell.length_a   1.000
_cell.length_b   1.000
_cell.length_c   1.000
_cell.angle_alpha   90.00
_cell.angle_beta   90.00
_cell.angle_gamma   90.00
#
_symmetry.space_group_name_H-M   'P 1'
#
loop_
_entity.id
_entity.type
_entity.pdbx_description
1 polymer ?
#
loop_
_entity_poly.entity_id
_entity_poly.type
_entity_poly.pdbx_seq_one_letter_code
_entity_poly.pdbx_strand_id
1 'polypeptide(L)'
;MSRRPEPRRMIIGGEEAVVVAPEEYERLATTRRQVGAQGARIRVLKHELQQSLALLAALESLLADIPHGRPGPFFDGGGGGEAGHQAASCVRCGLLELIHRGPSAVTRAPRGGLTAL
;
A
#
# COMPACT_ATOMS: atom_id res chain seq x y z
N MET A 1 16.06 25.25 12.63
CA MET A 1 17.23 24.96 11.78
C MET A 1 18.03 23.83 12.43
N SER A 2 17.80 22.57 12.03
CA SER A 2 18.56 21.43 12.54
C SER A 2 19.97 21.46 11.93
N ARG A 3 20.96 21.88 12.71
CA ARG A 3 22.37 21.75 12.29
C ARG A 3 22.68 20.28 12.10
N ARG A 4 23.34 19.95 10.99
CA ARG A 4 23.88 18.63 10.74
C ARG A 4 24.97 18.39 11.79
N PRO A 5 24.93 17.30 12.57
CA PRO A 5 25.99 17.02 13.52
C PRO A 5 27.32 16.88 12.76
N GLU A 6 28.39 17.48 13.28
CA GLU A 6 29.74 17.35 12.75
C GLU A 6 30.47 16.26 13.55
N PRO A 7 30.47 14.99 13.09
CA PRO A 7 31.13 13.91 13.81
C PRO A 7 32.64 14.12 13.82
N ARG A 8 33.24 14.18 15.01
CA ARG A 8 34.70 14.16 15.17
C ARG A 8 35.17 12.73 15.35
N ARG A 9 36.12 12.30 14.53
CA ARG A 9 36.73 10.97 14.63
C ARG A 9 38.00 11.06 15.48
N MET A 10 38.19 10.11 16.37
CA MET A 10 39.41 9.97 17.17
C MET A 10 39.69 8.51 17.49
N ILE A 11 40.92 8.20 17.92
CA ILE A 11 41.30 6.86 18.36
C ILE A 11 41.23 6.82 19.89
N ILE A 12 40.43 5.91 20.45
CA ILE A 12 40.30 5.68 21.89
C ILE A 12 40.74 4.24 22.16
N GLY A 13 41.81 4.05 22.92
CA GLY A 13 42.30 2.70 23.27
C GLY A 13 42.74 1.86 22.06
N GLY A 14 43.07 2.48 20.93
CA GLY A 14 43.41 1.79 19.67
C GLY A 14 42.23 1.54 18.72
N GLU A 15 41.00 1.88 19.12
CA GLU A 15 39.80 1.75 18.29
C GLU A 15 39.33 3.11 17.73
N GLU A 16 38.83 3.11 16.50
CA GLU A 16 38.23 4.31 15.89
C GLU A 16 36.87 4.62 16.55
N ALA A 17 36.76 5.81 17.13
CA ALA A 17 35.57 6.29 17.81
C ALA A 17 35.07 7.61 17.20
N VAL A 18 33.75 7.80 17.22
CA VAL A 18 33.11 9.07 16.85
C VAL A 18 32.64 9.77 18.11
N VAL A 19 33.15 10.97 18.35
CA VAL A 19 32.75 11.82 19.47
C VAL A 19 31.78 12.87 18.99
N VAL A 20 30.68 12.97 19.72
CA VAL A 20 29.57 13.90 19.52
C VAL A 20 29.20 14.51 20.87
N ALA A 21 28.62 15.70 20.86
CA ALA A 21 28.08 16.28 22.09
C ALA A 21 26.90 15.42 22.61
N PRO A 22 26.67 15.33 23.93
CA PRO A 22 25.56 14.55 24.49
C PRO A 22 24.20 14.93 23.90
N GLU A 23 23.94 16.22 23.68
CA GLU A 23 22.69 16.72 23.11
C GLU A 23 22.52 16.30 21.64
N GLU A 24 23.62 16.19 20.91
CA GLU A 24 23.62 15.71 19.52
C GLU A 24 23.40 14.19 19.46
N TYR A 25 24.00 13.45 20.40
CA TYR A 25 23.77 12.02 20.55
C TYR A 25 22.29 11.72 20.83
N GLU A 26 21.65 12.43 21.75
CA GLU A 26 20.23 12.24 22.07
C GLU A 26 19.30 12.54 20.88
N ARG A 27 19.64 13.58 20.11
CA ARG A 27 18.92 13.88 18.85
C ARG A 27 19.08 12.74 17.85
N LEU A 28 20.29 12.25 17.64
CA LEU A 28 20.56 11.11 16.75
C LEU A 28 19.83 9.85 17.21
N ALA A 29 19.83 9.55 18.52
CA ALA A 29 19.13 8.42 19.09
C ALA A 29 17.62 8.52 18.84
N THR A 30 17.04 9.71 19.04
CA THR A 30 15.61 9.98 18.78
C THR A 30 15.29 9.82 17.30
N THR A 31 16.07 10.42 16.40
CA THR A 31 15.89 10.29 14.95
C THR A 31 16.01 8.82 14.51
N ARG A 32 16.99 8.08 15.02
CA ARG A 32 17.15 6.64 14.74
C ARG A 32 15.90 5.85 15.14
N ARG A 33 15.30 6.13 16.31
CA ARG A 33 14.06 5.48 16.76
C ARG A 33 12.89 5.82 15.84
N GLN A 34 12.74 7.09 15.44
CA GLN A 34 11.67 7.52 14.54
C GLN A 34 11.78 6.84 13.16
N VAL A 35 12.98 6.84 12.57
CA VAL A 35 13.26 6.16 11.30
C VAL A 35 13.02 4.65 11.43
N GLY A 36 13.44 4.05 12.55
CA GLY A 36 13.17 2.64 12.84
C GLY A 36 11.67 2.32 12.88
N ALA A 37 10.88 3.15 13.57
CA ALA A 37 9.43 3.00 13.65
C ALA A 37 8.75 3.20 12.29
N GLN A 38 9.18 4.19 11.51
CA GLN A 38 8.70 4.41 10.14
C GLN A 38 9.04 3.23 9.22
N GLY A 39 10.27 2.72 9.31
CA GLY A 39 10.70 1.55 8.56
C GLY A 39 9.88 0.30 8.89
N ALA A 40 9.56 0.07 10.17
CA ALA A 40 8.67 -1.02 10.58
C ALA A 40 7.28 -0.89 9.96
N ARG A 41 6.69 0.32 9.98
CA ARG A 41 5.38 0.59 9.35
C ARG A 41 5.41 0.34 7.84
N ILE A 42 6.45 0.78 7.15
CA ILE A 42 6.62 0.56 5.71
C ILE A 42 6.71 -0.94 5.39
N ARG A 43 7.42 -1.72 6.21
CA ARG A 43 7.50 -3.18 6.01
C ARG A 43 6.14 -3.86 6.14
N VAL A 44 5.35 -3.48 7.15
CA VAL A 44 3.99 -4.01 7.33
C VAL A 44 3.11 -3.63 6.14
N LEU A 45 3.09 -2.35 5.74
CA LEU A 45 2.31 -1.90 4.58
C LEU A 45 2.72 -2.59 3.28
N LYS A 46 4.03 -2.82 3.09
CA LYS A 46 4.54 -3.56 1.93
C LYS A 46 4.03 -5.01 1.95
N HIS A 47 4.05 -5.65 3.11
CA HIS A 47 3.55 -7.02 3.27
C HIS A 47 2.05 -7.12 2.98
N GLU A 48 1.25 -6.22 3.56
CA GLU A 48 -0.20 -6.15 3.32
C GLU A 48 -0.52 -5.88 1.84
N LEU A 49 0.24 -5.00 1.19
CA LEU A 49 0.10 -4.74 -0.24
C LEU A 49 0.41 -5.98 -1.06
N GLN A 50 1.49 -6.70 -0.76
CA GLN A 50 1.85 -7.93 -1.46
C GLN A 50 0.77 -9.01 -1.29
N GLN A 51 0.24 -9.19 -0.08
CA GLN A 51 -0.87 -10.11 0.17
C GLN A 51 -2.12 -9.72 -0.62
N SER A 52 -2.46 -8.43 -0.64
CA SER A 52 -3.62 -7.92 -1.39
C SER A 52 -3.47 -8.15 -2.89
N LEU A 53 -2.28 -7.91 -3.44
CA LEU A 53 -1.98 -8.19 -4.86
C LEU A 53 -2.08 -9.68 -5.18
N ALA A 54 -1.60 -10.56 -4.30
CA ALA A 54 -1.71 -12.01 -4.49
C ALA A 54 -3.18 -12.47 -4.48
N LEU A 55 -4.02 -11.91 -3.60
CA LEU A 55 -5.45 -12.21 -3.57
C LEU A 55 -6.16 -11.71 -4.84
N LEU A 56 -5.83 -10.52 -5.32
CA LEU A 56 -6.37 -10.00 -6.57
C LEU A 56 -5.98 -10.87 -7.76
N ALA A 57 -4.73 -11.29 -7.86
CA ALA A 57 -4.27 -12.20 -8.91
C ALA A 57 -5.00 -13.55 -8.86
N ALA A 58 -5.23 -14.09 -7.65
CA ALA A 58 -6.03 -15.31 -7.49
C ALA A 58 -7.48 -15.11 -7.95
N LEU A 59 -8.11 -13.98 -7.61
CA LEU A 59 -9.46 -13.65 -8.09
C LEU A 59 -9.50 -13.50 -9.61
N GLU A 60 -8.53 -12.83 -10.21
CA GLU A 60 -8.42 -12.71 -11.67
C GLU A 60 -8.31 -14.08 -12.33
N SER A 61 -7.53 -15.00 -11.78
CA SER A 61 -7.44 -16.38 -12.30
C SER A 61 -8.77 -17.13 -12.21
N LEU A 62 -9.47 -17.04 -11.06
CA LEU A 62 -10.78 -17.68 -10.89
C LEU A 62 -11.83 -17.09 -11.83
N LEU A 63 -11.77 -15.77 -12.07
CA LEU A 63 -12.63 -15.11 -13.05
C LEU A 63 -12.27 -15.52 -14.49
N ALA A 64 -10.99 -15.77 -14.78
CA ALA A 64 -10.55 -16.19 -16.11
C ALA A 64 -11.17 -17.55 -16.53
N ASP A 65 -11.40 -18.43 -15.57
CA ASP A 65 -12.02 -19.74 -15.77
C ASP A 65 -13.54 -19.66 -16.01
N ILE A 66 -14.18 -18.52 -15.76
CA ILE A 66 -15.60 -18.32 -16.03
C ILE A 66 -15.80 -18.09 -17.53
N PRO A 67 -16.61 -18.90 -18.23
CA PRO A 67 -16.87 -18.69 -19.66
C PRO A 67 -17.57 -17.34 -19.89
N HIS A 68 -17.09 -16.61 -20.91
CA HIS A 68 -17.76 -15.40 -21.39
C HIS A 68 -19.14 -15.75 -21.96
N GLY A 69 -20.16 -14.93 -21.69
CA GLY A 69 -21.49 -15.07 -22.29
C GLY A 69 -22.59 -15.67 -21.42
N ARG A 70 -22.37 -15.89 -20.11
CA ARG A 70 -23.51 -16.07 -19.19
C ARG A 70 -24.07 -14.68 -18.81
N PRO A 71 -25.29 -14.30 -19.23
CA PRO A 71 -25.94 -13.11 -18.70
C PRO A 71 -26.12 -13.33 -17.20
N GLY A 72 -25.58 -12.43 -16.39
CA GLY A 72 -25.85 -12.43 -14.96
C GLY A 72 -27.33 -12.14 -14.72
N PRO A 73 -27.93 -12.65 -13.64
CA PRO A 73 -29.36 -12.44 -13.34
C PRO A 73 -29.73 -10.99 -12.97
N PHE A 74 -28.85 -10.01 -13.21
CA PHE A 74 -28.96 -8.64 -12.67
C PHE A 74 -28.87 -7.50 -13.69
N PHE A 75 -28.76 -7.77 -14.99
CA PHE A 75 -28.74 -6.70 -16.00
C PHE A 75 -29.76 -6.98 -17.10
N ASP A 76 -31.03 -6.69 -16.80
CA ASP A 76 -32.09 -6.56 -17.80
C ASP A 76 -31.88 -5.25 -18.59
N GLY A 77 -30.94 -5.29 -19.52
CA GLY A 77 -30.80 -4.30 -20.58
C GLY A 77 -31.24 -4.95 -21.89
N GLY A 78 -32.53 -4.87 -22.20
CA GLY A 78 -33.10 -5.40 -23.44
C GLY A 78 -32.57 -4.70 -24.68
N GLY A 79 -32.38 -5.47 -25.76
CA GLY A 79 -32.12 -4.96 -27.11
C GLY A 79 -31.08 -5.78 -27.85
N GLY A 80 -31.54 -6.62 -28.78
CA GLY A 80 -30.69 -7.48 -29.61
C GLY A 80 -29.90 -6.73 -30.68
N GLY A 81 -28.86 -7.42 -31.18
CA GLY A 81 -28.19 -7.09 -32.43
C GLY A 81 -26.72 -6.67 -32.28
N GLU A 82 -25.88 -7.45 -32.97
CA GLU A 82 -24.53 -7.11 -33.44
C GLU A 82 -23.31 -7.47 -32.57
N ALA A 83 -22.56 -8.42 -33.11
CA ALA A 83 -21.28 -8.93 -32.66
C ALA A 83 -20.24 -7.80 -32.64
N GLY A 84 -19.96 -7.27 -31.45
CA GLY A 84 -18.90 -6.29 -31.24
C GLY A 84 -18.86 -5.67 -29.85
N HIS A 85 -19.96 -5.71 -29.09
CA HIS A 85 -20.07 -5.07 -27.77
C HIS A 85 -20.30 -6.03 -26.57
N GLN A 86 -20.24 -7.35 -26.77
CA GLN A 86 -20.56 -8.34 -25.74
C GLN A 86 -19.53 -8.46 -24.61
N ALA A 87 -18.32 -7.92 -24.78
CA ALA A 87 -17.34 -7.88 -23.70
C ALA A 87 -17.78 -6.95 -22.55
N ALA A 88 -18.66 -5.97 -22.76
CA ALA A 88 -19.11 -5.07 -21.70
C ALA A 88 -20.33 -5.59 -20.89
N SER A 89 -21.01 -6.66 -21.34
CA SER A 89 -22.26 -7.13 -20.71
C SER A 89 -22.12 -8.42 -19.88
N CYS A 90 -20.92 -9.02 -19.85
CA CYS A 90 -20.68 -10.26 -19.12
C CYS A 90 -20.20 -9.98 -17.68
N VAL A 91 -20.75 -10.67 -16.67
CA VAL A 91 -20.41 -10.45 -15.24
C VAL A 91 -18.90 -10.57 -14.99
N ARG A 92 -18.25 -11.55 -15.62
CA ARG A 92 -16.80 -11.72 -15.59
C ARG A 92 -16.07 -10.47 -16.08
N CYS A 93 -16.50 -9.93 -17.21
CA CYS A 93 -15.86 -8.82 -17.89
C CYS A 93 -16.01 -7.52 -17.08
N GLY A 94 -17.20 -7.28 -16.53
CA GLY A 94 -17.45 -6.15 -15.62
C GLY A 94 -16.66 -6.26 -14.32
N LEU A 95 -16.52 -7.46 -13.74
CA LEU A 95 -15.70 -7.66 -12.54
C LEU A 95 -14.20 -7.44 -12.82
N LEU A 96 -13.67 -7.93 -13.93
CA LEU A 96 -12.29 -7.70 -14.33
C LEU A 96 -12.02 -6.21 -14.60
N GLU A 97 -12.95 -5.52 -15.25
CA GLU A 97 -12.84 -4.06 -15.45
C GLU A 97 -12.80 -3.31 -14.11
N LEU A 98 -13.65 -3.68 -13.15
CA LEU A 98 -13.64 -3.08 -11.81
C LEU A 98 -12.33 -3.34 -11.05
N ILE A 99 -11.77 -4.54 -11.17
CA ILE A 99 -10.47 -4.89 -10.57
C ILE A 99 -9.35 -4.04 -11.20
N HIS A 100 -9.32 -3.92 -12.53
CA HIS A 100 -8.29 -3.16 -13.25
C HIS A 100 -8.42 -1.64 -13.11
N ARG A 101 -9.64 -1.11 -12.98
CA ARG A 101 -9.87 0.32 -12.72
C ARG A 101 -9.40 0.75 -11.34
N GLY A 102 -9.32 -0.20 -10.40
CA GLY A 102 -8.94 0.02 -9.02
C GLY A 102 -10.03 0.77 -8.23
N PRO A 103 -10.02 0.68 -6.89
CA PRO A 103 -10.95 1.45 -6.08
C PRO A 103 -10.68 2.95 -6.28
N SER A 104 -11.66 3.65 -6.85
CA SER A 104 -11.66 5.11 -6.91
C SER A 104 -11.61 5.62 -5.48
N ALA A 105 -10.48 6.23 -5.10
CA ALA A 105 -10.16 6.78 -3.78
C ALA A 105 -11.23 6.56 -2.70
N VAL A 106 -11.11 5.49 -1.91
CA VAL A 106 -11.86 5.34 -0.66
C VAL A 106 -11.62 6.60 0.15
N THR A 107 -12.65 7.42 0.28
CA THR A 107 -12.70 8.58 1.15
C THR A 107 -12.39 8.11 2.57
N ARG A 108 -11.13 8.33 2.97
CA ARG A 108 -10.62 8.03 4.30
C ARG A 108 -11.34 8.96 5.28
N ALA A 109 -12.47 8.52 5.82
CA ALA A 109 -13.14 9.23 6.90
C ALA A 109 -12.13 9.49 8.03
N PRO A 110 -12.05 10.70 8.58
CA PRO A 110 -11.14 10.97 9.69
C PRO A 110 -11.60 10.10 10.87
N ARG A 111 -10.73 9.18 11.31
CA ARG A 111 -10.88 8.52 12.60
C ARG A 111 -10.86 9.63 13.66
N GLY A 112 -12.04 9.95 14.16
CA GLY A 112 -12.24 10.86 15.28
C GLY A 112 -11.31 10.47 16.41
N GLY A 113 -10.49 11.44 16.83
CA GLY A 113 -9.57 11.27 17.94
C GLY A 113 -10.35 10.88 19.19
N LEU A 114 -9.94 9.76 19.77
CA LEU A 114 -10.12 9.50 21.19
C LEU A 114 -9.34 10.57 21.96
N THR A 115 -10.00 11.65 22.36
CA THR A 115 -9.60 12.44 23.53
C THR A 115 -10.01 11.66 24.76
N ALA A 116 -9.06 10.90 25.30
CA ALA A 116 -9.11 10.41 26.67
C ALA A 116 -8.44 11.47 27.56
N LEU A 117 -9.23 11.94 28.54
CA LEU A 117 -8.87 12.47 29.88
C LEU A 117 -7.77 13.54 29.97
#